data_AF-A0A842R453-F1
#
_entry.id   AF-A0A842R453-F1
#
_cell.length_a   1.000
_cell.length_b   1.000
_cell.length_c   1.000
_cell.angle_alpha   90.00
_cell.angle_beta   90.00
_cell.angle_gamma   90.00
#
_symmetry.space_group_name_H-M   'P 1'
#
loop_
_entity.id
_entity.type
_entity.pdbx_description
1 polymer ?
#
loop_
_entity_poly.entity_id
_entity_poly.type
_entity_poly.pdbx_seq_one_letter_code
_entity_poly.pdbx_strand_id
1 'polypeptide(L)'
;SWGEGGDFRVWQNKNHGWIWPLINGAVREFEDVLESVGNPVDERHRRLLRQIARELLLMEGSDWPFLLYTKQATEYANQRFHWHHQRFNTLMWAARDLNDPGRLGNRFLQEVEDIDKCFELDDLDLFRHRES
;
A
#
# COMPACT_ATOMS: atom_id res chain seq x y z
N SER A 1 15.84 14.28 -11.19
CA SER A 1 15.91 14.14 -9.72
C SER A 1 17.08 14.98 -9.21
N TRP A 2 17.21 15.22 -7.89
CA TRP A 2 18.43 15.83 -7.32
C TRP A 2 19.50 14.76 -6.96
N GLY A 3 19.31 13.51 -7.40
CA GLY A 3 20.18 12.37 -7.12
C GLY A 3 21.31 12.20 -8.14
N GLU A 4 22.07 11.12 -7.99
CA GLU A 4 23.21 10.78 -8.83
C GLU A 4 22.86 10.80 -10.33
N GLY A 5 23.53 11.65 -11.10
CA GLY A 5 23.33 11.78 -12.55
C GLY A 5 22.09 12.55 -12.99
N GLY A 6 21.27 13.06 -12.06
CA GLY A 6 20.10 13.92 -12.36
C GLY A 6 18.89 13.21 -12.97
N ASP A 7 18.97 11.90 -13.23
CA ASP A 7 17.91 11.11 -13.84
C ASP A 7 17.20 10.18 -12.82
N PHE A 8 16.43 9.20 -13.31
CA PHE A 8 15.62 8.28 -12.49
C PHE A 8 16.32 6.95 -12.17
N ARG A 9 17.59 6.76 -12.51
CA ARG A 9 18.29 5.45 -12.39
C ARG A 9 18.35 4.89 -10.97
N VAL A 10 18.33 5.77 -9.98
CA VAL A 10 18.32 5.43 -8.55
C VAL A 10 17.00 4.77 -8.15
N TRP A 11 15.90 5.14 -8.81
CA TRP A 11 14.55 4.67 -8.50
C TRP A 11 14.02 3.64 -9.51
N GLN A 12 14.53 3.65 -10.74
CA GLN A 12 14.11 2.76 -11.81
C GLN A 12 15.31 2.18 -12.55
N ASN A 13 15.57 0.89 -12.32
CA ASN A 13 16.55 0.11 -13.06
C ASN A 13 16.20 -1.39 -13.06
N LYS A 14 17.03 -2.21 -13.68
CA LYS A 14 16.78 -3.66 -13.83
C LYS A 14 16.76 -4.44 -12.50
N ASN A 15 17.38 -3.93 -11.43
CA ASN A 15 17.51 -4.65 -10.17
C ASN A 15 16.28 -4.49 -9.26
N HIS A 16 15.65 -3.32 -9.28
CA HIS A 16 14.51 -2.99 -8.40
C HIS A 16 13.30 -2.41 -9.15
N GLY A 17 13.33 -2.36 -10.48
CA GLY A 17 12.22 -1.86 -11.29
C GLY A 17 10.93 -2.70 -11.16
N TRP A 18 11.01 -3.88 -10.56
CA TRP A 18 9.87 -4.74 -10.22
C TRP A 18 8.95 -4.12 -9.15
N ILE A 19 9.40 -3.12 -8.39
CA ILE A 19 8.58 -2.41 -7.40
C ILE A 19 7.40 -1.68 -8.08
N TRP A 20 7.67 -1.00 -9.20
CA TRP A 20 6.69 -0.16 -9.89
C TRP A 20 5.45 -0.90 -10.40
N PRO A 21 5.55 -2.05 -11.09
CA PRO A 21 4.35 -2.79 -11.49
C PRO A 21 3.53 -3.29 -10.30
N LEU A 22 4.15 -3.58 -9.14
CA LEU A 22 3.42 -3.97 -7.93
C LEU A 22 2.65 -2.80 -7.32
N ILE A 23 3.29 -1.63 -7.20
CA ILE A 23 2.63 -0.40 -6.73
C ILE A 23 1.50 -0.02 -7.69
N ASN A 24 1.76 0.07 -8.99
CA ASN A 24 0.76 0.47 -9.98
C ASN A 24 -0.43 -0.50 -10.02
N GLY A 25 -0.19 -1.80 -9.81
CA GLY A 25 -1.26 -2.78 -9.66
C GLY A 25 -2.08 -2.54 -8.39
N ALA A 26 -1.42 -2.35 -7.26
CA ALA A 26 -2.05 -2.07 -5.98
C ALA A 26 -2.92 -0.79 -5.99
N VAL A 27 -2.43 0.30 -6.62
CA VAL A 27 -3.21 1.54 -6.81
C VAL A 27 -4.51 1.25 -7.53
N ARG A 28 -4.46 0.61 -8.71
CA ARG A 28 -5.65 0.31 -9.52
C ARG A 28 -6.61 -0.60 -8.79
N GLU A 29 -6.11 -1.65 -8.14
CA GLU A 29 -6.96 -2.56 -7.39
C GLU A 29 -7.69 -1.83 -6.25
N PHE A 30 -7.02 -0.90 -5.58
CA PHE A 30 -7.64 -0.15 -4.49
C PHE A 30 -8.66 0.87 -5.00
N GLU A 31 -8.38 1.56 -6.11
CA GLU A 31 -9.33 2.43 -6.82
C GLU A 31 -10.60 1.65 -7.18
N ASP A 32 -10.45 0.47 -7.81
CA ASP A 32 -11.57 -0.41 -8.19
C ASP A 32 -12.41 -0.84 -6.98
N VAL A 33 -11.76 -1.18 -5.86
CA VAL A 33 -12.47 -1.54 -4.63
C VAL A 33 -13.25 -0.36 -4.09
N LEU A 34 -12.65 0.83 -3.97
CA LEU A 34 -13.32 2.03 -3.46
C LEU A 34 -14.53 2.43 -4.32
N GLU A 35 -14.42 2.28 -5.64
CA GLU A 35 -15.55 2.49 -6.56
C GLU A 35 -16.66 1.46 -6.36
N SER A 36 -16.29 0.17 -6.24
CA SER A 36 -17.25 -0.93 -6.12
C SER A 36 -18.02 -0.96 -4.79
N VAL A 37 -17.35 -0.65 -3.66
CA VAL A 37 -17.95 -0.73 -2.31
C VAL A 37 -18.61 0.58 -1.87
N GLY A 38 -18.35 1.69 -2.58
CA GLY A 38 -18.86 3.00 -2.23
C GLY A 38 -18.30 3.51 -0.91
N ASN A 39 -19.16 4.19 -0.13
CA ASN A 39 -18.76 4.75 1.17
C ASN A 39 -18.86 3.71 2.30
N PRO A 40 -17.89 3.67 3.23
CA PRO A 40 -17.92 2.73 4.33
C PRO A 40 -19.11 2.99 5.26
N VAL A 41 -19.93 1.95 5.49
CA VAL A 41 -21.18 2.06 6.27
C VAL A 41 -20.97 1.93 7.77
N ASP A 42 -19.87 1.31 8.22
CA ASP A 42 -19.55 1.15 9.64
C ASP A 42 -18.07 1.44 9.94
N GLU A 43 -17.71 1.38 11.23
CA GLU A 43 -16.35 1.66 11.69
C GLU A 43 -15.34 0.60 11.24
N ARG A 44 -15.75 -0.68 11.15
CA ARG A 44 -14.86 -1.74 10.72
C ARG A 44 -14.47 -1.56 9.25
N HIS A 45 -15.41 -1.15 8.40
CA HIS A 45 -15.17 -0.83 7.00
C HIS A 45 -14.17 0.32 6.87
N ARG A 46 -14.36 1.40 7.64
CA ARG A 46 -13.43 2.54 7.67
C ARG A 46 -12.03 2.11 8.06
N ARG A 47 -11.90 1.36 9.16
CA ARG A 47 -10.62 0.83 9.64
C ARG A 47 -9.90 0.00 8.59
N LEU A 48 -10.61 -0.94 7.96
CA LEU A 48 -10.05 -1.79 6.91
C LEU A 48 -9.56 -0.98 5.71
N LEU A 49 -10.40 -0.10 5.16
CA LEU A 49 -10.03 0.73 4.00
C LEU A 49 -8.89 1.70 4.32
N ARG A 50 -8.89 2.29 5.52
CA ARG A 50 -7.77 3.14 5.99
C ARG A 50 -6.47 2.36 6.12
N GLN A 51 -6.51 1.14 6.65
CA GLN A 51 -5.29 0.35 6.76
C GLN A 51 -4.76 -0.07 5.39
N ILE A 52 -5.63 -0.39 4.42
CA ILE A 52 -5.24 -0.63 3.02
C ILE A 52 -4.51 0.59 2.45
N ALA A 53 -5.07 1.78 2.64
CA ALA A 53 -4.47 3.03 2.19
C ALA A 53 -3.08 3.26 2.82
N ARG A 54 -2.91 2.94 4.12
CA ARG A 54 -1.60 3.02 4.78
C ARG A 54 -0.58 2.04 4.19
N GLU A 55 -0.95 0.78 3.96
CA GLU A 55 -0.04 -0.19 3.35
C GLU A 55 0.38 0.25 1.93
N LEU A 56 -0.55 0.83 1.16
CA LEU A 56 -0.25 1.38 -0.16
C LEU A 56 0.75 2.53 -0.08
N LEU A 57 0.51 3.52 0.79
CA LEU A 57 1.44 4.64 0.99
C LEU A 57 2.82 4.17 1.47
N LEU A 58 2.86 3.16 2.33
CA LEU A 58 4.11 2.56 2.79
C LEU A 58 4.86 1.87 1.65
N MET A 59 4.16 1.23 0.71
CA MET A 59 4.77 0.67 -0.50
C MET A 59 5.32 1.75 -1.43
N GLU A 60 4.67 2.91 -1.53
CA GLU A 60 5.06 4.04 -2.39
C GLU A 60 6.29 4.81 -1.89
N GLY A 61 6.79 4.49 -0.69
CA GLY A 61 7.98 5.10 -0.11
C GLY A 61 9.20 5.03 -1.05
N SER A 62 9.79 6.19 -1.36
CA SER A 62 10.98 6.27 -2.23
C SER A 62 12.24 5.65 -1.63
N ASP A 63 12.22 5.35 -0.32
CA ASP A 63 13.32 4.72 0.40
C ASP A 63 13.62 3.30 -0.08
N TRP A 64 12.60 2.53 -0.51
CA TRP A 64 12.81 1.15 -0.95
C TRP A 64 13.77 1.03 -2.14
N PRO A 65 13.48 1.66 -3.30
CA PRO A 65 14.41 1.59 -4.42
C PRO A 65 15.75 2.28 -4.11
N PHE A 66 15.76 3.32 -3.26
CA PHE A 66 17.00 3.99 -2.84
C PHE A 66 17.93 3.09 -2.01
N LEU A 67 17.39 2.38 -1.01
CA LEU A 67 18.15 1.43 -0.19
C LEU A 67 18.65 0.25 -1.02
N LEU A 68 17.87 -0.20 -2.00
CA LEU A 68 18.27 -1.24 -2.95
C LEU A 68 19.37 -0.75 -3.91
N TYR A 69 19.32 0.52 -4.35
CA TYR A 69 20.33 1.11 -5.22
C TYR A 69 21.68 1.26 -4.50
N THR A 70 21.65 1.87 -3.31
CA THR A 70 22.84 2.18 -2.52
C THR A 70 23.44 0.95 -1.83
N LYS A 71 22.72 -0.18 -1.83
CA LYS A 71 23.08 -1.44 -1.16
C LYS A 71 23.33 -1.30 0.34
N GLN A 72 22.78 -0.25 0.96
CA GLN A 72 22.95 0.00 2.39
C GLN A 72 22.16 -1.00 3.25
N ALA A 73 20.98 -1.41 2.78
CA ALA A 73 20.07 -2.30 3.52
C ALA A 73 19.17 -3.11 2.56
N THR A 74 19.77 -3.82 1.61
CA THR A 74 19.05 -4.52 0.52
C THR A 74 18.04 -5.53 1.05
N GLU A 75 18.44 -6.43 1.94
CA GLU A 75 17.60 -7.47 2.52
C GLU A 75 16.44 -6.87 3.30
N TYR A 76 16.72 -5.83 4.09
CA TYR A 76 15.71 -5.09 4.85
C TYR A 76 14.68 -4.44 3.92
N ALA A 77 15.13 -3.71 2.90
CA ALA A 77 14.24 -3.02 1.96
C ALA A 77 13.35 -4.01 1.20
N ASN A 78 13.94 -5.12 0.72
CA ASN A 78 13.17 -6.20 0.09
C ASN A 78 12.14 -6.78 1.06
N GLN A 79 12.55 -7.17 2.26
CA GLN A 79 11.67 -7.82 3.22
C GLN A 79 10.51 -6.91 3.65
N ARG A 80 10.81 -5.64 3.99
CA ARG A 80 9.80 -4.67 4.40
C ARG A 80 8.80 -4.37 3.29
N PHE A 81 9.27 -4.12 2.07
CA PHE A 81 8.37 -3.91 0.94
C PHE A 81 7.43 -5.09 0.73
N HIS A 82 7.96 -6.33 0.78
CA HIS A 82 7.13 -7.52 0.60
C HIS A 82 6.14 -7.73 1.75
N TRP A 83 6.47 -7.35 2.98
CA TRP A 83 5.52 -7.39 4.09
C TRP A 83 4.36 -6.41 3.89
N HIS A 84 4.63 -5.17 3.48
CA HIS A 84 3.57 -4.21 3.15
C HIS A 84 2.70 -4.73 2.01
N HIS A 85 3.30 -5.25 0.95
CA HIS A 85 2.56 -5.84 -0.17
C HIS A 85 1.71 -7.05 0.24
N GLN A 86 2.21 -7.93 1.10
CA GLN A 86 1.45 -9.08 1.61
C GLN A 86 0.27 -8.64 2.49
N ARG A 87 0.48 -7.65 3.36
CA ARG A 87 -0.57 -7.08 4.21
C ARG A 87 -1.64 -6.41 3.35
N PHE A 88 -1.22 -5.56 2.41
CA PHE A 88 -2.09 -4.93 1.42
C PHE A 88 -2.98 -5.97 0.73
N ASN A 89 -2.40 -7.02 0.15
CA ASN A 89 -3.16 -8.06 -0.54
C ASN A 89 -4.16 -8.80 0.37
N THR A 90 -3.77 -9.06 1.63
CA THR A 90 -4.65 -9.72 2.61
C THR A 90 -5.84 -8.84 2.96
N LEU A 91 -5.60 -7.56 3.20
CA LEU A 91 -6.65 -6.59 3.51
C LEU A 91 -7.55 -6.34 2.29
N MET A 92 -6.97 -6.23 1.09
CA MET A 92 -7.71 -6.09 -0.17
C MET A 92 -8.63 -7.27 -0.45
N TRP A 93 -8.20 -8.50 -0.18
CA TRP A 93 -9.06 -9.68 -0.31
C TRP A 93 -10.32 -9.58 0.55
N ALA A 94 -10.18 -9.06 1.77
CA ALA A 94 -11.30 -8.80 2.66
C ALA A 94 -12.17 -7.63 2.17
N ALA A 95 -11.57 -6.57 1.65
CA ALA A 95 -12.29 -5.38 1.18
C ALA A 95 -13.15 -5.62 -0.07
N ARG A 96 -12.90 -6.69 -0.84
CA ARG A 96 -13.77 -7.12 -1.94
C ARG A 96 -15.20 -7.46 -1.51
N ASP A 97 -15.43 -7.74 -0.22
CA ASP A 97 -16.76 -7.89 0.36
C ASP A 97 -16.73 -7.47 1.82
N LEU A 98 -16.95 -6.17 2.06
CA LEU A 98 -16.91 -5.59 3.40
C LEU A 98 -17.96 -6.19 4.35
N ASN A 99 -19.07 -6.70 3.80
CA ASN A 99 -20.18 -7.26 4.56
C ASN A 99 -19.90 -8.67 5.08
N ASP A 100 -18.81 -9.32 4.66
CA ASP A 100 -18.38 -10.64 5.13
C ASP A 100 -17.26 -10.49 6.18
N PRO A 101 -17.59 -10.44 7.48
CA PRO A 101 -16.57 -10.34 8.52
C PRO A 101 -15.69 -11.59 8.64
N GLY A 102 -16.09 -12.72 8.06
CA GLY A 102 -15.32 -13.97 8.06
C GLY A 102 -14.04 -13.90 7.23
N ARG A 103 -13.94 -12.95 6.29
CA ARG A 103 -12.75 -12.76 5.45
C ARG A 103 -11.56 -12.17 6.20
N LEU A 104 -11.79 -11.48 7.31
CA LEU A 104 -10.69 -10.93 8.08
C LEU A 104 -11.05 -10.84 9.55
N GLY A 105 -10.33 -11.60 10.36
CA GLY A 105 -10.46 -11.51 11.81
C GLY A 105 -10.04 -10.13 12.31
N ASN A 106 -10.84 -9.56 13.20
CA ASN A 106 -10.55 -8.25 13.81
C ASN A 106 -9.17 -8.20 14.50
N ARG A 107 -8.69 -9.34 15.02
CA ARG A 107 -7.36 -9.46 15.61
C ARG A 107 -6.27 -9.16 14.60
N PHE A 108 -6.35 -9.72 13.39
CA PHE A 108 -5.34 -9.49 12.37
C PHE A 108 -5.35 -8.02 11.91
N LEU A 109 -6.54 -7.44 11.71
CA LEU A 109 -6.66 -6.02 11.37
C LEU A 109 -5.99 -5.14 12.44
N GLN A 110 -6.26 -5.41 13.72
CA GLN A 110 -5.63 -4.70 14.83
C GLN A 110 -4.11 -4.88 14.87
N GLU A 111 -3.62 -6.10 14.66
CA GLU A 111 -2.17 -6.39 14.63
C GLU A 111 -1.47 -5.59 13.51
N VAL A 112 -2.08 -5.48 12.33
CA VAL A 112 -1.53 -4.67 11.23
C VAL A 112 -1.60 -3.18 11.56
N GLU A 113 -2.72 -2.70 12.09
CA GLU A 113 -2.86 -1.30 12.54
C GLU A 113 -1.82 -0.94 13.62
N ASP A 114 -1.53 -1.84 14.56
CA ASP A 114 -0.55 -1.59 15.63
C ASP A 114 0.89 -1.52 15.10
N ILE A 115 1.20 -2.31 14.07
CA ILE A 115 2.51 -2.33 13.41
C ILE A 115 2.68 -1.09 12.51
N ASP A 116 1.67 -0.77 11.71
CA ASP A 116 1.71 0.23 10.63
C ASP A 116 0.67 1.35 10.86
N LYS A 117 0.78 2.02 12.02
CA LYS A 117 -0.13 3.11 12.46
C LYS A 117 0.18 4.50 11.91
N CYS A 118 1.12 4.64 10.99
CA CYS A 118 1.48 5.96 10.46
C CYS A 118 0.34 6.56 9.63
N PHE A 119 0.25 7.89 9.61
CA PHE A 119 -0.75 8.69 8.89
C PHE A 119 -2.18 8.59 9.44
N GLU A 120 -2.74 9.76 9.73
CA GLU A 120 -4.17 9.95 9.97
C GLU A 120 -4.84 10.15 8.60
N LEU A 121 -5.53 9.11 8.11
CA LEU A 121 -6.18 9.10 6.80
C LEU A 121 -7.69 9.25 6.97
N ASP A 122 -8.13 10.49 7.13
CA ASP A 122 -9.55 10.78 7.31
C ASP A 122 -10.35 10.84 6.02
N ASP A 123 -9.69 11.19 4.91
CA ASP A 123 -10.29 11.31 3.59
C ASP A 123 -9.80 10.21 2.64
N LEU A 124 -10.66 9.22 2.37
CA LEU A 124 -10.38 8.14 1.42
C LEU A 124 -10.63 8.56 -0.04
N ASP A 125 -11.26 9.71 -0.29
CA ASP A 125 -11.50 10.19 -1.67
C ASP A 125 -10.21 10.67 -2.35
N LEU A 126 -9.11 10.79 -1.59
CA LEU A 126 -7.76 10.98 -2.12
C LEU A 126 -7.27 9.79 -2.96
N PHE A 127 -7.83 8.60 -2.72
CA PHE A 127 -7.45 7.34 -3.39
C PHE A 127 -8.46 6.89 -4.44
N ARG A 128 -9.55 7.66 -4.65
CA ARG A 128 -10.49 7.39 -5.74
C ARG A 128 -9.92 7.94 -7.05
N HIS A 129 -10.14 7.21 -8.14
CA HIS A 129 -9.79 7.67 -9.47
C HIS A 129 -10.51 9.00 -9.76
N ARG A 130 -9.75 10.05 -10.05
CA ARG A 130 -10.29 11.33 -10.48
C ARG A 130 -10.26 11.37 -12.00
N GLU A 131 -11.41 11.40 -12.65
CA GLU A 131 -11.46 11.76 -14.07
C GLU A 131 -10.90 13.18 -14.23
N SER A 132 -9.79 13.31 -14.96
CA SER A 132 -9.21 14.59 -15.39
C SER A 132 -9.79 15.04 -16.72
#